data_AF-A0A971A2V2-F1
#
_entry.id   AF-A0A971A2V2-F1
#
_cell.length_a   1.000
_cell.length_b   1.000
_cell.length_c   1.000
_cell.angle_alpha   90.00
_cell.angle_beta   90.00
_cell.angle_gamma   90.00
#
_symmetry.space_group_name_H-M   'P 1'
#
loop_
_entity.id
_entity.type
_entity.pdbx_description
1 polymer ?
#
loop_
_entity_poly.entity_id
_entity_poly.type
_entity_poly.pdbx_seq_one_letter_code
_entity_poly.pdbx_strand_id
1 'polypeptide(L)'
;MTKRGVSRRRFLGTAAGAVAFPYIVPSSVFGAGAPSGKITMGCIGVGSQGSGNMNGFLNKGDARVLAVCDVDKGHRDGAKKRVDDKYGNSDCAAYHDFRELIARDDIDALSLALPDHWHSIPVIMAARAGKDMYGEKPLARTIAEGKRMVEAVHRYDRIWQTGSWQRSQGNFHHACELV
;
A
#
# COMPACT_ATOMS: atom_id res chain seq x y z
N MET A 1 -68.39 -7.25 5.45
CA MET A 1 -67.14 -6.76 4.81
C MET A 1 -66.04 -7.80 4.97
N THR A 2 -65.74 -8.58 3.94
CA THR A 2 -64.72 -9.66 3.97
C THR A 2 -63.33 -9.10 3.68
N LYS A 3 -62.39 -9.24 4.62
CA LYS A 3 -60.97 -8.87 4.45
C LYS A 3 -60.31 -9.82 3.43
N ARG A 4 -59.90 -9.31 2.27
CA ARG A 4 -59.06 -10.05 1.31
C ARG A 4 -57.62 -10.08 1.83
N GLY A 5 -57.17 -11.23 2.32
CA GLY A 5 -55.78 -11.45 2.73
C GLY A 5 -54.84 -11.55 1.52
N VAL A 6 -53.67 -10.90 1.61
CA VAL A 6 -52.59 -11.04 0.62
C VAL A 6 -52.08 -12.48 0.70
N SER A 7 -52.19 -13.24 -0.39
CA SER A 7 -51.71 -14.62 -0.42
C SER A 7 -50.17 -14.66 -0.55
N ARG A 8 -49.54 -15.64 0.10
CA ARG A 8 -48.08 -15.88 0.05
C ARG A 8 -47.55 -15.95 -1.40
N ARG A 9 -48.36 -16.43 -2.34
CA ARG A 9 -48.04 -16.49 -3.78
C ARG A 9 -47.95 -15.10 -4.42
N ARG A 10 -48.78 -14.16 -3.99
CA ARG A 10 -48.73 -12.77 -4.46
C ARG A 10 -47.54 -12.03 -3.88
N PHE A 11 -47.19 -12.31 -2.62
CA PHE A 11 -45.99 -11.76 -1.97
C PHE A 11 -44.69 -12.22 -2.64
N LEU A 12 -44.56 -13.53 -2.93
CA LEU A 12 -43.42 -14.09 -3.66
C LEU A 12 -43.38 -13.59 -5.12
N GLY A 13 -44.54 -13.37 -5.75
CA GLY A 13 -44.63 -12.76 -7.08
C GLY A 13 -44.15 -11.31 -7.14
N THR A 14 -44.37 -10.51 -6.08
CA THR A 14 -43.83 -9.13 -6.00
C THR A 14 -42.36 -9.07 -5.59
N ALA A 15 -41.84 -10.06 -4.85
CA ALA A 15 -40.43 -10.08 -4.45
C ALA A 15 -39.48 -10.40 -5.63
N ALA A 16 -39.96 -11.13 -6.65
CA ALA A 16 -39.16 -11.44 -7.84
C ALA A 16 -38.90 -10.21 -8.75
N GLY A 17 -39.64 -9.11 -8.58
CA GLY A 17 -39.49 -7.89 -9.39
C GLY A 17 -38.54 -6.84 -8.81
N ALA A 18 -38.06 -6.99 -7.57
CA ALA A 18 -37.32 -5.95 -6.85
C ALA A 18 -35.79 -6.14 -6.81
N VAL A 19 -35.24 -7.17 -7.46
CA VAL A 19 -33.79 -7.48 -7.46
C VAL A 19 -33.06 -6.95 -8.69
N ALA A 20 -33.55 -5.86 -9.28
CA ALA A 20 -32.83 -5.10 -10.30
C ALA A 20 -32.06 -3.93 -9.66
N PHE A 21 -31.28 -4.22 -8.62
CA PHE A 21 -30.26 -3.27 -8.13
C PHE A 21 -29.02 -3.46 -9.01
N PRO A 22 -28.44 -2.41 -9.61
CA PRO A 22 -27.26 -2.60 -10.44
C PRO A 22 -26.10 -3.08 -9.56
N TYR A 23 -25.68 -4.33 -9.78
CA TYR A 23 -24.51 -4.92 -9.12
C TYR A 23 -23.20 -4.21 -9.49
N ILE A 24 -23.24 -3.35 -10.51
CA ILE A 24 -22.11 -2.54 -10.95
C ILE A 24 -22.45 -1.09 -10.60
N VAL A 25 -22.02 -0.67 -9.42
CA VAL A 25 -22.06 0.74 -9.01
C VAL A 25 -20.79 1.41 -9.54
N PRO A 26 -20.89 2.39 -10.46
CA PRO A 26 -19.72 3.09 -10.97
C PRO A 26 -18.92 3.74 -9.84
N SER A 27 -17.59 3.72 -9.92
CA SER A 27 -16.70 4.33 -8.92
C SER A 27 -16.98 5.83 -8.69
N SER A 28 -17.57 6.50 -9.69
CA SER A 28 -18.04 7.88 -9.60
C SER A 28 -19.16 8.12 -8.58
N VAL A 29 -19.91 7.07 -8.18
CA VAL A 29 -20.95 7.16 -7.14
C VAL A 29 -20.35 7.31 -5.74
N PHE A 30 -19.11 6.84 -5.53
CA PHE A 30 -18.38 6.98 -4.27
C PHE A 30 -17.59 8.31 -4.15
N GLY A 31 -17.75 9.20 -5.14
CA GLY A 31 -17.03 10.48 -5.21
C GLY A 31 -15.64 10.35 -5.83
N ALA A 32 -15.22 11.37 -6.58
CA ALA A 32 -13.86 11.48 -7.10
C ALA A 32 -12.87 11.58 -5.92
N GLY A 33 -12.28 10.45 -5.53
CA GLY A 33 -11.39 10.35 -4.36
C GLY A 33 -11.75 9.26 -3.34
N ALA A 34 -12.71 8.39 -3.63
CA ALA A 34 -13.02 7.22 -2.80
C ALA A 34 -11.74 6.44 -2.43
N PRO A 35 -11.57 6.02 -1.17
CA PRO A 35 -10.39 5.26 -0.71
C PRO A 35 -10.09 4.02 -1.58
N SER A 36 -11.12 3.42 -2.17
CA SER A 36 -11.04 2.24 -3.04
C SER A 36 -10.26 2.45 -4.35
N GLY A 37 -9.86 3.68 -4.69
CA GLY A 37 -9.04 3.97 -5.88
C GLY A 37 -7.57 4.29 -5.57
N LYS A 38 -7.13 4.18 -4.31
CA LYS A 38 -5.77 4.52 -3.88
C LYS A 38 -4.95 3.26 -3.62
N ILE A 39 -3.66 3.32 -3.95
CA ILE A 39 -2.69 2.29 -3.56
C ILE A 39 -2.48 2.39 -2.06
N THR A 40 -2.82 1.33 -1.33
CA THR A 40 -2.61 1.24 0.11
C THR A 40 -1.16 0.85 0.42
N MET A 41 -0.53 1.61 1.32
CA MET A 41 0.90 1.54 1.55
C MET A 41 1.24 1.16 2.99
N GLY A 42 2.25 0.31 3.15
CA GLY A 42 2.97 0.09 4.39
C GLY A 42 4.39 0.68 4.33
N CYS A 43 4.87 1.31 5.39
CA CYS A 43 6.23 1.84 5.45
C CYS A 43 7.06 1.09 6.49
N ILE A 44 8.13 0.41 6.07
CA ILE A 44 9.03 -0.37 6.93
C ILE A 44 10.41 0.28 6.95
N GLY A 45 10.89 0.60 8.15
CA GLY A 45 12.04 1.48 8.36
C GLY A 45 11.59 2.93 8.16
N VAL A 46 11.29 3.62 9.26
CA VAL A 46 10.73 4.99 9.26
C VAL A 46 11.59 5.96 10.07
N GLY A 47 12.87 5.64 10.25
CA GLY A 47 13.92 6.59 10.64
C GLY A 47 14.15 7.68 9.57
N SER A 48 15.36 8.26 9.49
CA SER A 48 15.69 9.41 8.64
C SER A 48 15.17 9.33 7.19
N GLN A 49 15.79 8.52 6.33
CA GLN A 49 15.41 8.40 4.91
C GLN A 49 14.00 7.83 4.75
N GLY A 50 13.62 6.87 5.59
CA GLY A 50 12.29 6.25 5.57
C GLY A 50 11.16 7.24 5.84
N SER A 51 11.35 8.14 6.81
CA SER A 51 10.44 9.27 7.06
C SER A 51 10.35 10.20 5.85
N GLY A 52 11.46 10.48 5.17
CA GLY A 52 11.47 11.26 3.93
C GLY A 52 10.61 10.61 2.83
N ASN A 53 10.80 9.31 2.60
CA ASN A 53 10.05 8.54 1.62
C ASN A 53 8.56 8.47 1.97
N MET A 54 8.23 8.15 3.22
CA MET A 54 6.86 8.13 3.73
C MET A 54 6.17 9.48 3.50
N ASN A 55 6.85 10.58 3.81
CA ASN A 55 6.30 11.93 3.58
C ASN A 55 6.07 12.21 2.09
N GLY A 56 6.91 11.67 1.20
CA GLY A 56 6.67 11.68 -0.24
C GLY A 56 5.32 11.06 -0.58
N PHE A 57 5.05 9.83 -0.11
CA PHE A 57 3.80 9.11 -0.35
C PHE A 57 2.58 9.77 0.33
N LEU A 58 2.74 10.34 1.53
CA LEU A 58 1.67 11.10 2.22
C LEU A 58 1.15 12.28 1.40
N ASN A 59 1.94 12.80 0.46
CA ASN A 59 1.58 13.92 -0.41
C ASN A 59 1.10 13.47 -1.80
N LYS A 60 0.90 12.17 -2.01
CA LYS A 60 0.37 11.61 -3.26
C LYS A 60 -1.13 11.32 -3.10
N GLY A 61 -1.95 11.90 -3.99
CA GLY A 61 -3.41 11.78 -3.91
C GLY A 61 -3.93 10.36 -4.19
N ASP A 62 -3.14 9.59 -4.93
CA ASP A 62 -3.34 8.21 -5.38
C ASP A 62 -2.72 7.16 -4.44
N ALA A 63 -2.08 7.57 -3.33
CA ALA A 63 -1.55 6.66 -2.33
C ALA A 63 -2.17 6.91 -0.94
N ARG A 64 -2.20 5.86 -0.10
CA ARG A 64 -2.67 5.94 1.29
C ARG A 64 -1.83 5.06 2.20
N VAL A 65 -1.02 5.68 3.06
CA VAL A 65 -0.29 4.97 4.14
C VAL A 65 -1.26 4.47 5.20
N LEU A 66 -1.27 3.17 5.48
CA LEU A 66 -2.12 2.54 6.50
C LEU A 66 -1.34 2.00 7.71
N ALA A 67 -0.05 1.74 7.52
CA ALA A 67 0.79 1.14 8.53
C ALA A 67 2.24 1.63 8.46
N VAL A 68 2.86 1.78 9.62
CA VAL A 68 4.29 2.05 9.78
C VAL A 68 4.95 0.96 10.62
N CYS A 69 6.21 0.69 10.37
CA CYS A 69 6.98 -0.29 11.12
C CYS A 69 8.41 0.21 11.37
N ASP A 70 8.83 0.14 12.63
CA ASP A 70 10.22 0.31 13.04
C ASP A 70 10.46 -0.44 14.36
N VAL A 71 11.68 -0.94 14.53
CA VAL A 71 12.11 -1.54 15.80
C VAL A 71 12.37 -0.45 16.84
N ASP A 72 12.78 0.74 16.40
CA ASP A 72 12.88 1.90 17.27
C ASP A 72 11.50 2.50 17.53
N LYS A 73 11.07 2.46 18.79
CA LYS A 73 9.77 2.98 19.21
C LYS A 73 9.60 4.47 18.91
N GLY A 74 10.66 5.27 19.05
CA GLY A 74 10.60 6.71 18.80
C GLY A 74 10.35 7.02 17.33
N HIS A 75 11.06 6.36 16.42
CA HIS A 75 10.82 6.47 14.98
C HIS A 75 9.41 6.01 14.61
N ARG A 76 9.00 4.84 15.10
CA ARG A 76 7.69 4.25 14.80
C ARG A 76 6.53 5.13 15.27
N ASP A 77 6.53 5.53 16.53
CA ASP A 77 5.42 6.28 17.12
C ASP A 77 5.38 7.71 16.53
N GLY A 78 6.54 8.31 16.25
CA GLY A 78 6.64 9.59 15.53
C GLY A 78 6.12 9.51 14.10
N ALA A 79 6.40 8.42 13.38
CA ALA A 79 5.87 8.19 12.05
C ALA A 79 4.34 8.02 12.06
N LYS A 80 3.81 7.18 12.97
CA LYS A 80 2.35 7.02 13.17
C LYS A 80 1.71 8.38 13.40
N LYS A 81 2.23 9.16 14.34
CA LYS A 81 1.71 10.50 14.65
C LYS A 81 1.65 11.37 13.38
N ARG A 82 2.70 11.39 12.57
CA ARG A 82 2.74 12.19 11.34
C ARG A 82 1.70 11.75 10.32
N VAL A 83 1.48 10.45 10.16
CA VAL A 83 0.44 9.89 9.27
C VAL A 83 -0.96 10.30 9.77
N ASP A 84 -1.20 10.07 11.06
CA ASP A 84 -2.46 10.42 11.74
C ASP A 84 -2.78 11.92 11.63
N ASP A 85 -1.80 12.79 11.93
CA ASP A 85 -1.93 14.25 11.79
C ASP A 85 -2.24 14.66 10.35
N LYS A 86 -1.56 14.06 9.36
CA LYS A 86 -1.78 14.35 7.93
C LYS A 86 -3.20 14.02 7.48
N TYR A 87 -3.80 12.99 8.06
CA TYR A 87 -5.11 12.49 7.69
C TYR A 87 -6.24 12.95 8.61
N GLY A 88 -5.92 13.56 9.75
CA GLY A 88 -6.89 14.01 10.75
C GLY A 88 -7.62 12.85 11.44
N ASN A 89 -6.97 11.69 11.59
CA ASN A 89 -7.53 10.52 12.26
C ASN A 89 -6.45 9.75 13.04
N SER A 90 -6.78 8.58 13.59
CA SER A 90 -5.85 7.77 14.40
C SER A 90 -5.64 6.36 13.84
N ASP A 91 -5.96 6.14 12.56
CA ASP A 91 -6.14 4.81 11.98
C ASP A 91 -4.81 4.14 11.59
N CYS A 92 -3.70 4.89 11.52
CA CYS A 92 -2.42 4.33 11.11
C CYS A 92 -1.95 3.29 12.14
N ALA A 93 -1.78 2.04 11.73
CA ALA A 93 -1.24 1.03 12.63
C ALA A 93 0.29 1.16 12.78
N ALA A 94 0.82 0.84 13.95
CA ALA A 94 2.25 0.87 14.25
C ALA A 94 2.73 -0.53 14.64
N TYR A 95 3.71 -1.05 13.91
CA TYR A 95 4.28 -2.38 14.13
C TYR A 95 5.74 -2.32 14.58
N HIS A 96 6.12 -3.21 15.48
CA HIS A 96 7.52 -3.44 15.82
C HIS A 96 8.15 -4.49 14.88
N ASP A 97 7.39 -5.55 14.56
CA ASP A 97 7.82 -6.59 13.64
C ASP A 97 7.23 -6.35 12.24
N PHE A 98 8.12 -6.23 11.25
CA PHE A 98 7.72 -6.00 9.87
C PHE A 98 6.91 -7.16 9.29
N ARG A 99 7.04 -8.37 9.83
CA ARG A 99 6.31 -9.56 9.36
C ARG A 99 4.82 -9.41 9.56
N GLU A 100 4.40 -8.79 10.67
CA GLU A 100 3.00 -8.51 10.96
C GLU A 100 2.42 -7.50 9.96
N LEU A 101 3.19 -6.47 9.59
CA LEU A 101 2.79 -5.51 8.58
C LEU A 101 2.69 -6.16 7.18
N ILE A 102 3.68 -6.97 6.79
CA ILE A 102 3.67 -7.68 5.50
C ILE A 102 2.46 -8.65 5.38
N ALA A 103 2.05 -9.25 6.49
CA ALA A 103 0.93 -10.20 6.54
C ALA A 103 -0.46 -9.55 6.37
N ARG A 104 -0.55 -8.22 6.31
CA ARG A 104 -1.82 -7.52 6.14
C ARG A 104 -2.35 -7.65 4.70
N ASP A 105 -3.59 -8.08 4.56
CA ASP A 105 -4.24 -8.22 3.25
C ASP A 105 -4.69 -6.88 2.64
N ASP A 106 -4.81 -5.84 3.48
CA ASP A 106 -5.26 -4.49 3.08
C ASP A 106 -4.11 -3.54 2.68
N ILE A 107 -2.92 -4.08 2.44
CA ILE A 107 -1.75 -3.33 1.95
C ILE A 107 -1.40 -3.83 0.55
N ASP A 108 -1.36 -2.93 -0.43
CA ASP A 108 -1.00 -3.24 -1.81
C ASP A 108 0.52 -3.19 -2.02
N ALA A 109 1.17 -2.18 -1.44
CA ALA A 109 2.59 -1.91 -1.67
C ALA A 109 3.35 -1.43 -0.43
N LEU A 110 4.68 -1.55 -0.49
CA LEU A 110 5.58 -1.25 0.62
C LEU A 110 6.65 -0.22 0.23
N SER A 111 6.95 0.69 1.16
CA SER A 111 8.16 1.51 1.15
C SER A 111 9.16 0.94 2.14
N LEU A 112 10.33 0.51 1.66
CA LEU A 112 11.37 -0.16 2.45
C LEU A 112 12.62 0.71 2.57
N ALA A 113 12.88 1.26 3.76
CA ALA A 113 14.08 2.06 4.04
C ALA A 113 14.85 1.49 5.24
N LEU A 114 15.35 0.28 5.03
CA LEU A 114 16.07 -0.51 6.03
C LEU A 114 17.59 -0.37 5.86
N PRO A 115 18.39 -0.83 6.83
CA PRO A 115 19.82 -1.01 6.61
C PRO A 115 20.10 -2.01 5.47
N ASP A 116 21.24 -1.82 4.81
CA ASP A 116 21.71 -2.60 3.65
C ASP A 116 21.62 -4.13 3.82
N HIS A 117 22.03 -4.64 4.99
CA HIS A 117 22.03 -6.04 5.36
C HIS A 117 20.64 -6.64 5.64
N TRP A 118 19.60 -5.81 5.69
CA TRP A 118 18.24 -6.25 5.92
C TRP A 118 17.39 -6.33 4.66
N HIS A 119 17.66 -5.56 3.59
CA HIS A 119 16.72 -5.41 2.45
C HIS A 119 16.24 -6.73 1.85
N SER A 120 17.11 -7.71 1.65
CA SER A 120 16.76 -8.94 0.95
C SER A 120 15.67 -9.76 1.64
N ILE A 121 15.63 -9.74 2.98
CA ILE A 121 14.68 -10.53 3.78
C ILE A 121 13.23 -10.04 3.59
N PRO A 122 12.85 -8.80 3.94
CA PRO A 122 11.49 -8.30 3.77
C PRO A 122 11.12 -8.18 2.30
N VAL A 123 12.05 -7.96 1.37
CA VAL A 123 11.72 -7.94 -0.06
C VAL A 123 11.23 -9.30 -0.54
N ILE A 124 11.96 -10.37 -0.23
CA ILE A 124 11.55 -11.72 -0.63
C ILE A 124 10.23 -12.11 0.06
N MET A 125 10.06 -11.72 1.33
CA MET A 125 8.83 -11.98 2.08
C MET A 125 7.63 -11.21 1.51
N ALA A 126 7.81 -9.92 1.22
CA ALA A 126 6.80 -9.06 0.62
C ALA A 126 6.41 -9.54 -0.78
N ALA A 127 7.41 -9.93 -1.58
CA ALA A 127 7.15 -10.47 -2.92
C ALA A 127 6.27 -11.73 -2.84
N ARG A 128 6.59 -12.66 -1.94
CA ARG A 128 5.77 -13.85 -1.67
C ARG A 128 4.37 -13.49 -1.16
N ALA A 129 4.23 -12.42 -0.39
CA ALA A 129 2.95 -11.93 0.14
C ALA A 129 2.15 -11.09 -0.87
N GLY A 130 2.57 -11.03 -2.14
CA GLY A 130 1.83 -10.34 -3.20
C GLY A 130 2.01 -8.81 -3.20
N LYS A 131 2.95 -8.28 -2.43
CA LYS A 131 3.14 -6.82 -2.27
C LYS A 131 4.08 -6.25 -3.33
N ASP A 132 3.73 -5.12 -3.90
CA ASP A 132 4.65 -4.32 -4.71
C ASP A 132 5.54 -3.46 -3.81
N MET A 133 6.70 -3.02 -4.31
CA MET A 133 7.72 -2.46 -3.44
C MET A 133 8.50 -1.31 -4.08
N TYR A 134 8.69 -0.26 -3.30
CA TYR A 134 9.76 0.71 -3.45
C TYR A 134 10.79 0.49 -2.34
N GLY A 135 12.07 0.40 -2.66
CA GLY A 135 13.12 0.16 -1.67
C GLY A 135 14.36 1.01 -1.84
N GLU A 136 14.91 1.51 -0.74
CA GLU A 136 16.11 2.36 -0.75
C GLU A 136 17.35 1.66 -1.32
N LYS A 137 18.30 2.50 -1.72
CA LYS A 137 19.66 2.09 -2.06
C LYS A 137 20.52 1.96 -0.79
N PRO A 138 21.57 1.11 -0.80
CA PRO A 138 21.91 0.14 -1.84
C PRO A 138 20.87 -0.99 -1.94
N LEU A 139 20.71 -1.59 -3.12
CA LEU A 139 19.68 -2.62 -3.38
C LEU A 139 19.75 -3.80 -2.39
N ALA A 140 20.95 -4.29 -2.13
CA ALA A 140 21.24 -5.39 -1.22
C ALA A 140 22.70 -5.28 -0.74
N ARG A 141 23.07 -6.02 0.31
CA ARG A 141 24.45 -6.06 0.80
C ARG A 141 25.37 -6.88 -0.10
N THR A 142 24.87 -7.98 -0.68
CA THR A 142 25.66 -8.88 -1.52
C THR A 142 25.01 -9.12 -2.88
N ILE A 143 25.82 -9.48 -3.89
CA ILE A 143 25.31 -9.85 -5.22
C ILE A 143 24.38 -11.07 -5.13
N ALA A 144 24.71 -12.02 -4.25
CA ALA A 144 23.89 -13.21 -4.03
C ALA A 144 22.49 -12.83 -3.52
N GLU A 145 22.42 -11.96 -2.51
CA GLU A 145 21.14 -11.42 -2.01
C GLU A 145 20.36 -10.68 -3.10
N GLY A 146 21.01 -9.82 -3.87
CA GLY A 146 20.37 -9.10 -4.98
C GLY A 146 19.77 -10.05 -6.02
N LYS A 147 20.50 -11.12 -6.39
CA LYS A 147 19.97 -12.16 -7.29
C LYS A 147 18.76 -12.86 -6.71
N ARG A 148 18.74 -13.16 -5.40
CA ARG A 148 17.56 -13.75 -4.74
C ARG A 148 16.36 -12.81 -4.73
N MET A 149 16.59 -11.51 -4.57
CA MET A 149 15.52 -10.50 -4.69
C MET A 149 14.94 -10.50 -6.10
N VAL A 150 15.78 -10.45 -7.14
CA VAL A 150 15.34 -10.51 -8.55
C VAL A 150 14.55 -11.79 -8.83
N GLU A 151 15.06 -12.95 -8.40
CA GLU A 151 14.36 -14.23 -8.52
C GLU A 151 12.96 -14.20 -7.87
N ALA A 152 12.86 -13.64 -6.66
CA ALA A 152 11.59 -13.55 -5.94
C ALA A 152 10.60 -12.59 -6.62
N VAL A 153 11.05 -11.39 -6.98
CA VAL A 153 10.23 -10.38 -7.66
C VAL A 153 9.67 -10.94 -8.97
N HIS A 154 10.48 -11.61 -9.78
CA HIS A 154 10.02 -12.24 -11.02
C HIS A 154 9.11 -13.44 -10.76
N ARG A 155 9.44 -14.29 -9.78
CA ARG A 155 8.65 -15.50 -9.47
C ARG A 155 7.22 -15.17 -9.05
N TYR A 156 7.05 -14.13 -8.24
CA TYR A 156 5.74 -13.72 -7.71
C TYR A 156 5.12 -12.56 -8.50
N ASP A 157 5.69 -12.23 -9.67
CA ASP A 157 5.19 -11.20 -10.58
C ASP A 157 4.92 -9.87 -9.90
N ARG A 158 5.88 -9.37 -9.11
CA ARG A 158 5.76 -8.12 -8.34
C ARG A 158 6.53 -6.99 -8.98
N ILE A 159 6.08 -5.76 -8.71
CA ILE A 159 6.79 -4.55 -9.10
C ILE A 159 7.84 -4.21 -8.04
N TRP A 160 9.07 -3.96 -8.48
CA TRP A 160 10.16 -3.47 -7.65
C TRP A 160 10.75 -2.19 -8.25
N GLN A 161 10.87 -1.14 -7.44
CA GLN A 161 11.59 0.08 -7.78
C GLN A 161 12.65 0.40 -6.73
N THR A 162 13.91 0.52 -7.18
CA THR A 162 15.00 1.00 -6.31
C THR A 162 14.95 2.51 -6.16
N GLY A 163 15.24 3.01 -4.95
CA GLY A 163 15.27 4.42 -4.54
C GLY A 163 16.42 5.22 -5.13
N SER A 164 16.65 5.11 -6.43
CA SER A 164 17.57 5.95 -7.19
C SER A 164 16.91 7.29 -7.56
N TRP A 165 16.37 8.01 -6.57
CA TRP A 165 15.51 9.19 -6.75
C TRP A 165 16.12 10.30 -7.61
N GLN A 166 17.45 10.43 -7.64
CA GLN A 166 18.15 11.36 -8.54
C GLN A 166 17.82 11.08 -10.01
N ARG A 167 17.57 9.83 -10.39
CA ARG A 167 17.15 9.46 -11.75
C ARG A 167 15.74 9.93 -12.11
N SER A 168 15.01 10.55 -11.18
CA SER A 168 13.68 11.12 -11.37
C SER A 168 13.65 12.64 -11.22
N GLN A 169 14.80 13.28 -10.99
CA GLN A 169 14.91 14.73 -10.86
C GLN A 169 15.20 15.39 -12.22
N GLY A 170 14.53 16.51 -12.50
CA GLY A 170 14.58 17.17 -13.80
C GLY A 170 15.99 17.56 -14.27
N ASN A 171 16.87 18.00 -13.36
CA ASN A 171 18.25 18.33 -13.69
C ASN A 171 19.08 17.10 -14.11
N PHE A 172 18.87 15.94 -13.48
CA PHE A 172 19.55 14.70 -13.86
C PHE A 172 19.01 14.14 -15.17
N HIS A 173 17.69 14.22 -15.39
CA HIS A 173 17.10 13.88 -16.69
C HIS A 173 17.69 14.74 -17.81
N HIS A 174 17.71 16.06 -17.61
CA HIS A 174 18.27 16.98 -18.59
C HIS A 174 19.74 16.68 -18.88
N ALA A 175 20.56 16.39 -17.86
CA ALA A 175 21.94 15.99 -18.07
C ALA A 175 22.09 14.71 -18.91
N CYS A 176 21.18 13.74 -18.77
CA CYS A 176 21.17 12.53 -19.60
C CYS A 176 20.71 12.80 -21.04
N GLU A 177 19.90 13.83 -21.30
CA GLU A 177 19.47 14.20 -22.66
C GLU A 177 20.58 14.89 -23.47
N LEU A 178 21.63 15.37 -22.80
CA LEU A 178 22.76 16.06 -23.43
C LEU A 178 23.87 15.12 -23.94
N VAL A 179 23.79 13.81 -23.67
CA VAL A 179 24.77 12.78 -24.08
C VAL A 179 24.15 11.75 -25.01
#